data_AF-A6TJ87-F1
#
_entry.id   AF-A6TJ87-F1
#
_cell.length_a   1.000
_cell.length_b   1.000
_cell.length_c   1.000
_cell.angle_alpha   90.00
_cell.angle_beta   90.00
_cell.angle_gamma   90.00
#
_symmetry.space_group_name_H-M   'P 1'
#
loop_
_entity.id
_entity.type
_entity.pdbx_description
1 polymer ?
#
loop_
_entity_poly.entity_id
_entity_poly.type
_entity_poly.pdbx_seq_one_letter_code
_entity_poly.pdbx_strand_id
1 'polypeptide(L)' 'MMKGYDIMYNHSDTPIAEDFQQLYEQGYRCIYYELHEKDQFFIAHLKNFENEDIRELKCSIEDGTNLKNYIDNLN' A
#
# COMPACT_ATOMS: atom_id res chain seq x y z
N MET A 1 21.62 -25.63 -8.39
CA MET A 1 20.65 -25.68 -7.28
C MET A 1 20.15 -24.25 -7.05
N MET A 2 18.83 -24.11 -6.88
CA MET A 2 18.05 -22.94 -6.48
C MET A 2 18.14 -21.66 -7.34
N LYS A 3 17.02 -21.36 -8.02
CA LYS A 3 16.72 -20.04 -8.58
C LYS A 3 16.44 -19.06 -7.43
N GLY A 4 17.26 -18.03 -7.29
CA GLY A 4 16.89 -16.84 -6.52
C GLY A 4 16.18 -15.89 -7.47
N TYR A 5 14.88 -15.69 -7.27
CA TYR A 5 14.16 -14.62 -7.95
C TYR A 5 14.71 -13.30 -7.40
N ASP A 6 15.43 -12.56 -8.23
CA ASP A 6 15.73 -11.15 -8.02
C ASP A 6 14.38 -10.42 -8.10
N ILE A 7 13.70 -10.29 -6.95
CA ILE A 7 12.57 -9.39 -6.81
C ILE A 7 13.21 -8.01 -6.87
N MET A 8 13.27 -7.44 -8.08
CA MET A 8 13.55 -6.02 -8.27
C MET A 8 12.54 -5.28 -7.41
N TYR A 9 12.96 -4.81 -6.24
CA TYR A 9 12.23 -3.82 -5.49
C TYR A 9 12.15 -2.60 -6.41
N ASN A 10 11.01 -2.45 -7.10
CA ASN A 10 10.60 -1.17 -7.64
C ASN A 10 10.52 -0.23 -6.45
N HIS A 11 11.61 0.50 -6.23
CA HIS A 11 11.69 1.59 -5.27
C HIS A 11 10.55 2.52 -5.66
N SER A 12 9.51 2.55 -4.83
CA SER A 12 8.30 3.29 -5.15
C SER A 12 8.63 4.77 -4.96
N ASP A 13 8.50 5.55 -6.02
CA ASP A 13 8.94 6.96 -6.08
C ASP A 13 8.19 7.92 -5.11
N THR A 14 7.38 7.39 -4.19
CA THR A 14 6.53 8.17 -3.28
C THR A 14 6.65 7.66 -1.84
N PRO A 15 6.81 8.54 -0.82
CA PRO A 15 6.90 8.15 0.59
C PRO A 15 5.74 7.26 1.07
N ILE A 16 4.54 7.47 0.55
CA ILE A 16 3.35 6.69 0.95
C ILE A 16 3.44 5.20 0.56
N ALA A 17 4.19 4.89 -0.49
CA ALA A 17 4.34 3.52 -0.95
C ALA A 17 5.43 2.80 -0.14
N GLU A 18 6.44 3.51 0.36
CA GLU A 18 7.36 2.99 1.38
C GLU A 18 6.62 2.69 2.69
N ASP A 19 5.75 3.61 3.15
CA ASP A 19 4.90 3.40 4.33
C ASP A 19 4.02 2.15 4.17
N PHE A 20 3.41 1.97 2.99
CA PHE A 20 2.65 0.77 2.68
C PHE A 20 3.54 -0.48 2.69
N GLN A 21 4.73 -0.43 2.08
CA GLN A 21 5.63 -1.58 2.03
C GLN A 21 6.00 -2.06 3.44
N GLN A 22 6.32 -1.14 4.35
CA GLN A 22 6.63 -1.46 5.74
C GLN A 22 5.45 -2.16 6.45
N LEU A 23 4.22 -1.72 6.19
CA LEU A 23 3.02 -2.36 6.72
C LEU A 23 2.77 -3.72 6.05
N TYR A 24 3.02 -3.84 4.76
CA TYR A 24 2.88 -5.09 4.02
C TYR A 24 3.82 -6.18 4.55
N GLU A 25 5.08 -5.81 4.85
CA GLU A 25 6.08 -6.67 5.49
C GLU A 25 5.67 -7.09 6.92
N GLN A 26 4.91 -6.25 7.62
CA GLN A 26 4.30 -6.55 8.93
C GLN A 26 3.01 -7.38 8.85
N GLY A 27 2.64 -7.87 7.65
CA GLY A 27 1.47 -8.73 7.46
C GLY A 27 0.16 -8.00 7.20
N TYR A 28 0.17 -6.67 7.05
CA TYR A 28 -1.02 -5.93 6.66
C TYR A 28 -1.32 -6.13 5.17
N ARG A 29 -2.60 -6.17 4.82
CA ARG A 29 -3.07 -6.22 3.45
C ARG A 29 -4.10 -5.13 3.22
N CYS A 30 -4.08 -4.51 2.04
CA CYS A 30 -5.11 -3.57 1.67
C CYS A 30 -6.43 -4.31 1.46
N ILE A 31 -7.50 -3.78 2.07
CA ILE A 31 -8.84 -4.35 1.99
C ILE A 31 -9.84 -3.42 1.31
N TYR A 32 -9.59 -2.10 1.34
CA TYR A 32 -10.51 -1.11 0.81
C TYR A 32 -9.81 0.22 0.53
N TYR A 33 -10.30 0.94 -0.48
CA TYR A 33 -9.86 2.28 -0.81
C TYR A 33 -11.03 3.25 -0.72
N GLU A 34 -10.79 4.41 -0.14
CA GLU A 34 -11.77 5.48 -0.01
C GLU A 34 -11.25 6.75 -0.66
N LEU A 35 -12.07 7.36 -1.53
CA LEU A 35 -11.74 8.60 -2.21
C LEU A 35 -12.65 9.72 -1.70
N HIS A 36 -12.05 10.76 -1.13
CA HIS A 36 -12.74 11.94 -0.65
C HIS A 36 -12.49 13.11 -1.59
N GLU A 37 -13.24 13.15 -2.69
CA GLU A 37 -13.06 14.16 -3.74
C GLU A 37 -13.24 15.60 -3.24
N LYS A 38 -14.16 15.83 -2.30
CA LYS A 38 -14.42 17.18 -1.75
C LYS A 38 -13.24 17.72 -0.95
N ASP A 39 -12.61 16.83 -0.18
CA ASP A 39 -11.52 17.17 0.72
C ASP A 39 -10.14 16.85 0.12
N GLN A 40 -10.11 16.39 -1.14
CA GLN A 40 -8.93 16.11 -1.95
C GLN A 40 -7.95 15.11 -1.30
N PHE A 41 -8.47 14.06 -0.67
CA PHE A 41 -7.64 13.00 -0.09
C PHE A 41 -8.10 11.58 -0.45
N PHE A 42 -7.16 10.65 -0.32
CA PHE A 42 -7.34 9.22 -0.54
C PHE A 42 -6.94 8.46 0.73
N ILE A 43 -7.69 7.42 1.07
CA ILE A 43 -7.38 6.53 2.20
C ILE A 43 -7.29 5.08 1.70
N ALA A 44 -6.17 4.43 1.98
CA ALA A 44 -6.06 2.98 1.90
C ALA A 44 -6.28 2.37 3.29
N HIS A 45 -7.29 1.50 3.39
CA HIS A 45 -7.63 0.75 4.59
C HIS A 45 -6.90 -0.59 4.58
N LEU A 46 -6.10 -0.82 5.61
CA LEU A 46 -5.22 -1.97 5.75
C LEU A 46 -5.65 -2.81 6.95
N LYS A 47 -5.69 -4.13 6.78
CA LYS A 47 -5.97 -5.08 7.86
C LYS A 47 -4.84 -6.09 8.00
N ASN A 48 -4.41 -6.34 9.23
CA ASN A 48 -3.64 -7.51 9.57
C ASN A 48 -4.62 -8.59 10.09
N PHE A 49 -4.64 -9.75 9.45
CA PHE A 49 -5.59 -10.81 9.76
C PHE A 49 -5.15 -11.71 10.92
N GLU A 50 -3.87 -11.65 11.32
CA GLU A 50 -3.34 -12.46 12.43
C GLU A 50 -3.72 -11.86 13.79
N ASN A 51 -3.72 -10.53 13.90
CA ASN A 51 -3.99 -9.81 15.15
C ASN A 51 -5.28 -8.96 15.08
N GLU A 52 -5.99 -8.99 13.95
CA GLU A 52 -7.18 -8.19 13.67
C GLU A 52 -6.97 -6.66 13.74
N ASP A 53 -5.73 -6.17 13.69
CA ASP A 53 -5.41 -4.75 13.71
C ASP A 53 -5.76 -4.08 12.37
N ILE A 54 -6.19 -2.82 12.44
CA ILE A 54 -6.59 -2.01 11.29
C ILE A 54 -5.76 -0.72 11.28
N ARG A 55 -5.25 -0.37 10.11
CA ARG A 55 -4.53 0.89 9.87
C ARG A 55 -5.02 1.58 8.62
N GLU A 56 -4.84 2.88 8.60
CA GLU A 56 -5.20 3.74 7.48
C GLU A 56 -3.98 4.49 6.99
N LEU A 57 -3.77 4.47 5.67
CA LEU A 57 -2.82 5.34 5.00
C LEU A 57 -3.58 6.44 4.27
N LYS A 58 -3.49 7.66 4.80
CA LYS A 58 -4.12 8.84 4.21
C LYS A 58 -3.09 9.65 3.42
N CYS A 59 -3.41 9.97 2.18
CA CYS A 59 -2.55 10.73 1.27
C CYS A 59 -3.36 11.62 0.33
N SER A 60 -2.69 12.37 -0.54
CA SER A 60 -3.35 13.12 -1.61
C SER A 60 -3.99 12.17 -2.62
N ILE A 61 -4.92 12.67 -3.45
CA ILE A 61 -5.52 11.86 -4.52
C ILE A 61 -4.48 11.36 -5.53
N GLU A 62 -3.49 12.19 -5.85
CA GLU A 62 -2.40 11.85 -6.76
C GLU A 62 -1.53 10.71 -6.21
N ASP A 63 -1.05 10.88 -4.97
CA ASP A 63 -0.27 9.85 -4.28
C ASP A 63 -1.08 8.56 -4.08
N GLY A 64 -2.38 8.69 -3.78
CA GLY A 64 -3.29 7.56 -3.63
C GLY A 64 -3.47 6.77 -4.93
N THR A 65 -3.47 7.44 -6.07
CA THR A 65 -3.51 6.80 -7.39
C THR A 65 -2.22 6.01 -7.64
N ASN A 66 -1.07 6.59 -7.31
CA ASN A 66 0.23 5.92 -7.41
C ASN A 66 0.32 4.71 -6.46
N LEU A 67 -0.14 4.87 -5.22
CA LEU A 67 -0.21 3.81 -4.22
C LEU A 67 -1.10 2.66 -4.69
N LYS A 68 -2.31 2.95 -5.19
CA LYS A 68 -3.21 1.92 -5.71
C LYS A 68 -2.56 1.14 -6.84
N ASN A 69 -1.94 1.83 -7.81
CA ASN A 69 -1.23 1.17 -8.90
C ASN A 69 -0.07 0.31 -8.40
N TYR A 70 0.67 0.79 -7.40
CA TYR A 70 1.74 0.02 -6.77
C TYR A 70 1.20 -1.28 -6.14
N ILE A 71 0.13 -1.19 -5.34
CA ILE A 71 -0.50 -2.35 -4.68
C ILE A 71 -1.05 -3.34 -5.71
N ASP A 72 -1.73 -2.84 -6.74
CA ASP A 72 -2.32 -3.68 -7.79
C ASP A 72 -1.25 -4.46 -8.58
N ASN A 73 -0.01 -3.95 -8.66
CA ASN A 73 1.12 -4.63 -9.30
C ASN A 73 1.84 -5.64 -8.38
N LEU A 74 1.55 -5.67 -7.07
CA LEU A 74 2.12 -6.65 -6.14
C LEU A 74 1.36 -7.98 -6.11
N ASN A 75 0.11 -7.99 -6.57
CA ASN A 75 -0.76 -9.17 -6.69
C ASN A 75 -0.58 -9.87 -8.05
#